data_AF-A0A8J5YPI7-F1
#
_entry.id   AF-A0A8J5YPI7-F1
#
_cell.length_a   1.000
_cell.length_b   1.000
_cell.length_c   1.000
_cell.angle_alpha   90.00
_cell.angle_beta   90.00
_cell.angle_gamma   90.00
#
_symmetry.space_group_name_H-M   'P 1'
#
loop_
_entity.id
_entity.type
_entity.pdbx_description
1 polymer ?
#
loop_
_entity_poly.entity_id
_entity_poly.type
_entity_poly.pdbx_seq_one_letter_code
_entity_poly.pdbx_strand_id
1 'polypeptide(L)'
;MSAKECGHHGKGRNKFRRRLLYGILFFILIVLITILLIWAILRPSKPRFILQDTTVYGFNASVPNFLTSSFQVTVSSRNPNDRIGIYYDRLDLYATYRNQQITPRTSLPPTYQGHKDVNVWSPFINGNMIPISPDFSTSLSSEQASGSVFSYH
;
A
#
# COMPACT_ATOMS: atom_id res chain seq x y z
N MET A 1 77.78 38.20 5.75
CA MET A 1 76.40 38.73 5.73
C MET A 1 75.50 37.66 5.13
N SER A 2 74.40 37.35 5.83
CA SER A 2 73.04 37.10 5.31
C SER A 2 72.85 36.03 4.23
N ALA A 3 71.90 35.10 4.27
CA ALA A 3 71.01 34.54 5.28
C ALA A 3 70.55 33.20 4.67
N LYS A 4 70.40 32.17 5.50
CA LYS A 4 69.64 30.96 5.14
C LYS A 4 68.16 31.35 5.03
N GLU A 5 67.40 30.76 4.11
CA GLU A 5 66.27 29.88 4.46
C GLU A 5 65.50 29.28 3.26
N CYS A 6 65.78 27.99 3.07
CA CYS A 6 64.90 26.87 2.75
C CYS A 6 63.45 27.13 2.26
N GLY A 7 63.22 26.94 0.96
CA GLY A 7 61.91 26.66 0.39
C GLY A 7 61.62 25.16 0.33
N HIS A 8 60.89 24.61 1.32
CA HIS A 8 60.49 23.21 1.25
C HIS A 8 59.17 22.86 1.98
N HIS A 9 58.09 23.62 1.76
CA HIS A 9 56.78 23.31 2.35
C HIS A 9 55.66 23.21 1.29
N GLY A 10 55.56 22.05 0.62
CA GLY A 10 54.43 21.78 -0.31
C GLY A 10 53.95 20.33 -0.38
N LYS A 11 54.80 19.33 -0.05
CA LYS A 11 54.48 17.91 -0.25
C LYS A 11 53.56 17.28 0.80
N GLY A 12 53.43 17.88 1.99
CA GLY A 12 52.63 17.31 3.11
C GLY A 12 51.10 17.43 2.90
N ARG A 13 50.64 18.55 2.33
CA ARG A 13 49.21 18.88 2.19
C ARG A 13 48.47 17.92 1.24
N ASN A 14 49.11 17.48 0.15
CA ASN A 14 48.51 16.53 -0.80
C ASN A 14 48.42 15.10 -0.25
N LYS A 15 49.37 14.67 0.60
CA LYS A 15 49.31 13.36 1.25
C LYS A 15 48.16 13.29 2.27
N PHE A 16 47.93 14.37 3.01
CA PHE A 16 46.83 14.46 3.98
C PHE A 16 45.46 14.44 3.29
N ARG A 17 45.27 15.20 2.19
CA ARG A 17 44.03 15.17 1.38
C ARG A 17 43.77 13.80 0.76
N ARG A 18 44.80 13.10 0.25
CA ARG A 18 44.65 11.73 -0.27
C ARG A 18 44.18 10.76 0.81
N ARG A 19 44.76 10.80 2.01
CA ARG A 19 44.33 9.95 3.14
C ARG A 19 42.88 10.21 3.55
N LEU A 20 42.45 11.48 3.58
CA LEU A 20 41.05 11.86 3.81
C LEU A 20 40.11 11.30 2.75
N LEU A 21 40.46 11.40 1.46
CA LEU A 21 39.65 10.84 0.37
C LEU A 21 39.52 9.32 0.45
N TYR A 22 40.60 8.59 0.76
CA TYR A 22 40.52 7.14 0.97
C TYR A 22 39.67 6.78 2.19
N GLY A 23 39.74 7.56 3.27
CA GLY A 23 38.87 7.38 4.44
C GLY A 23 37.39 7.59 4.11
N ILE A 24 37.06 8.62 3.34
CA ILE A 24 35.69 8.89 2.88
C ILE A 24 35.20 7.78 1.95
N LEU A 25 36.03 7.35 0.99
CA LEU A 25 35.67 6.26 0.07
C LEU A 25 35.41 4.95 0.82
N PHE A 26 36.26 4.63 1.81
CA PHE A 26 36.09 3.44 2.64
C PHE A 26 34.82 3.52 3.50
N PHE A 27 34.51 4.70 4.06
CA PHE A 27 33.26 4.92 4.79
C PHE A 27 32.04 4.72 3.88
N ILE A 28 32.05 5.30 2.67
CA ILE A 28 30.99 5.11 1.67
C ILE A 28 30.83 3.63 1.31
N LEU A 29 31.95 2.91 1.13
CA LEU A 29 31.94 1.47 0.85
C LEU A 29 31.26 0.68 1.97
N ILE A 30 31.60 0.96 3.23
CA ILE A 30 30.95 0.31 4.39
C ILE A 30 29.45 0.59 4.38
N VAL A 31 29.06 1.86 4.22
CA VAL A 31 27.63 2.24 4.18
C VAL A 31 26.89 1.51 3.06
N LEU A 32 27.48 1.44 1.86
CA LEU A 32 26.90 0.72 0.73
C LEU A 32 26.72 -0.78 1.04
N ILE A 33 27.74 -1.41 1.63
CA ILE A 33 27.67 -2.82 2.04
C ILE A 33 26.59 -3.03 3.10
N THR A 34 26.48 -2.15 4.10
CA THR A 34 25.44 -2.23 5.12
C THR A 34 24.05 -2.13 4.51
N ILE A 35 23.83 -1.18 3.58
CA ILE A 35 22.55 -1.05 2.87
C ILE A 35 22.25 -2.31 2.06
N LEU A 36 23.24 -2.87 1.36
CA LEU A 36 23.09 -4.09 0.56
C LEU A 36 22.75 -5.28 1.45
N LEU A 37 23.41 -5.44 2.59
CA LEU A 37 23.11 -6.50 3.56
C LEU A 37 21.69 -6.36 4.12
N ILE A 38 21.30 -5.15 4.53
CA ILE A 38 19.94 -4.86 5.02
C ILE A 38 18.92 -5.24 3.95
N TRP A 39 19.13 -4.82 2.69
CA TRP A 39 18.25 -5.13 1.58
C TRP A 39 18.18 -6.64 1.27
N ALA A 40 19.32 -7.33 1.27
CA ALA A 40 19.40 -8.77 1.00
C ALA A 40 18.73 -9.60 2.11
N ILE A 41 18.85 -9.18 3.38
CA ILE A 41 18.25 -9.87 4.53
C ILE A 41 16.74 -9.63 4.61
N LEU A 42 16.29 -8.38 4.44
CA LEU A 42 14.87 -8.02 4.58
C LEU A 42 14.05 -8.38 3.34
N ARG A 43 14.67 -8.46 2.16
CA ARG A 43 14.07 -8.76 0.86
C ARG A 43 12.59 -8.33 0.78
N PRO A 44 12.30 -7.02 0.60
CA PRO A 44 10.95 -6.49 0.74
C PRO A 44 9.98 -7.21 -0.19
N SER A 45 9.17 -8.11 0.36
CA SER A 45 8.13 -8.81 -0.38
C SER A 45 6.79 -8.19 -0.02
N LYS A 46 6.06 -7.76 -1.05
CA LYS A 46 4.77 -7.11 -0.87
C LYS A 46 3.74 -8.14 -0.36
N PRO A 47 2.90 -7.80 0.62
CA PRO A 47 1.77 -8.64 0.99
C PRO A 47 0.83 -8.83 -0.20
N ARG A 48 0.21 -10.01 -0.28
CA ARG A 48 -0.79 -10.32 -1.31
C ARG A 48 -2.17 -10.23 -0.69
N PHE A 49 -3.04 -9.43 -1.29
CA PHE A 49 -4.45 -9.36 -0.93
C PHE A 49 -5.26 -10.17 -1.93
N ILE A 50 -6.12 -11.05 -1.43
CA ILE A 50 -6.99 -11.91 -2.23
C ILE A 50 -8.41 -11.70 -1.73
N LEU A 51 -9.30 -11.34 -2.65
CA LEU A 51 -10.74 -11.34 -2.38
C LEU A 51 -11.19 -12.80 -2.37
N GLN A 52 -11.60 -13.27 -1.19
CA GLN A 52 -11.95 -14.66 -0.97
C GLN A 52 -13.42 -14.90 -1.34
N ASP A 53 -14.31 -14.07 -0.80
CA ASP A 53 -15.75 -14.14 -1.08
C ASP A 53 -16.36 -12.75 -1.08
N THR A 54 -17.48 -12.59 -1.80
CA THR A 54 -18.30 -11.39 -1.75
C THR A 54 -19.76 -11.78 -1.85
N THR A 55 -20.53 -11.46 -0.83
CA THR A 55 -21.97 -11.66 -0.78
C THR A 55 -22.67 -10.31 -0.87
N VAL A 56 -23.65 -10.24 -1.78
CA VAL A 56 -24.50 -9.05 -1.99
C VAL A 56 -25.82 -9.31 -1.26
N TYR A 57 -26.14 -8.49 -0.25
CA TYR A 57 -27.37 -8.62 0.52
C TYR A 57 -28.52 -7.76 0.00
N GLY A 58 -28.18 -6.63 -0.60
CA GLY A 58 -29.19 -5.73 -1.15
C GLY A 58 -28.54 -4.80 -2.14
N PHE A 59 -29.22 -4.57 -3.26
CA PHE A 59 -28.76 -3.68 -4.30
C PHE A 59 -29.98 -3.04 -4.97
N ASN A 60 -30.37 -1.86 -4.49
CA ASN A 60 -31.59 -1.17 -4.91
C ASN A 60 -31.27 0.26 -5.34
N ALA A 61 -31.70 0.62 -6.55
CA ALA A 61 -31.71 2.01 -7.01
C ALA A 61 -33.09 2.62 -6.75
N SER A 62 -33.12 3.67 -5.92
CA SER A 62 -34.31 4.45 -5.61
C SER A 62 -34.35 5.77 -6.41
N VAL A 63 -35.55 6.25 -6.70
CA VAL A 63 -35.79 7.53 -7.37
C VAL A 63 -35.79 8.66 -6.33
N PRO A 64 -35.11 9.81 -6.57
CA PRO A 64 -34.36 10.19 -7.76
C PRO A 64 -32.84 9.92 -7.60
N ASN A 65 -32.32 8.90 -8.28
CA ASN A 65 -30.88 8.59 -8.45
C ASN A 65 -30.09 8.32 -7.15
N PHE A 66 -30.64 7.51 -6.27
CA PHE A 66 -29.93 7.02 -5.08
C PHE A 66 -29.72 5.52 -5.15
N LEU A 67 -28.55 5.05 -4.75
CA LEU A 67 -28.25 3.64 -4.63
C LEU A 67 -28.12 3.26 -3.16
N THR A 68 -28.90 2.25 -2.75
CA THR A 68 -28.73 1.58 -1.46
C THR A 68 -28.22 0.17 -1.72
N SER A 69 -27.05 -0.12 -1.17
CA SER A 69 -26.36 -1.38 -1.41
C SER A 69 -25.67 -1.89 -0.15
N SER A 70 -25.81 -3.18 0.14
CA SER A 70 -25.17 -3.86 1.26
C SER A 70 -24.37 -5.05 0.76
N PHE A 71 -23.09 -5.10 1.12
CA PHE A 71 -22.18 -6.17 0.75
C PHE A 71 -21.42 -6.66 1.97
N GLN A 72 -21.20 -7.96 2.07
CA GLN A 72 -20.17 -8.53 2.93
C GLN A 72 -19.04 -9.01 2.04
N VAL A 73 -17.85 -8.47 2.30
CA VAL A 73 -16.65 -8.78 1.52
C VAL A 73 -15.69 -9.49 2.44
N THR A 74 -15.28 -10.70 2.06
CA THR A 74 -14.22 -11.43 2.76
C THR A 74 -12.92 -11.23 2.01
N VAL A 75 -12.00 -10.48 2.61
CA VAL A 75 -10.66 -10.23 2.07
C VAL A 75 -9.64 -10.96 2.92
N SER A 76 -8.77 -11.72 2.27
CA SER A 76 -7.61 -12.33 2.91
C SER A 76 -6.34 -11.58 2.52
N SER A 77 -5.48 -11.27 3.48
CA SER A 77 -4.12 -10.82 3.23
C SER A 77 -3.15 -11.89 3.65
N ARG A 78 -2.17 -12.18 2.80
CA ARG A 78 -1.07 -13.10 3.08
C ARG A 78 0.24 -12.32 3.12
N ASN A 79 0.95 -12.41 4.25
CA ASN A 79 2.27 -11.85 4.41
C ASN A 79 3.32 -12.89 3.97
N PRO A 80 4.01 -12.70 2.83
CA PRO A 80 5.05 -13.62 2.40
C PRO A 80 6.39 -13.40 3.13
N ASN A 81 6.49 -12.39 4.01
CA ASN A 81 7.72 -12.10 4.71
C ASN A 81 7.93 -13.05 5.89
N ASP A 82 9.10 -13.66 5.92
CA ASP A 82 9.50 -14.64 6.93
C ASP A 82 10.03 -14.01 8.22
N ARG A 83 10.43 -12.73 8.15
CA ARG A 83 11.11 -12.03 9.25
C ARG A 83 10.46 -10.71 9.65
N ILE A 84 9.42 -10.28 8.93
CA ILE A 84 8.78 -8.98 9.12
C ILE A 84 7.29 -9.22 9.32
N GLY A 85 6.76 -8.78 10.46
CA GLY A 85 5.32 -8.65 10.67
C GLY A 85 4.81 -7.33 10.08
N ILE A 86 3.58 -7.32 9.60
CA ILE A 86 2.95 -6.13 9.01
C ILE A 86 1.90 -5.63 9.99
N TYR A 87 2.06 -4.38 10.45
CA TYR A 87 1.04 -3.71 11.25
C TYR A 87 0.18 -2.85 10.34
N TYR A 88 -1.11 -3.17 10.26
CA TYR A 88 -2.09 -2.37 9.56
C TYR A 88 -2.72 -1.39 10.54
N ASP A 89 -2.36 -0.11 10.46
CA ASP A 89 -2.94 0.95 11.30
C ASP A 89 -4.30 1.42 10.77
N ARG A 90 -4.37 1.72 9.47
CA ARG A 90 -5.60 2.14 8.78
C ARG A 90 -5.76 1.40 7.47
N LEU A 91 -6.79 0.58 7.39
CA LEU A 91 -7.19 -0.13 6.17
C LEU A 91 -8.62 0.27 5.86
N ASP A 92 -8.86 0.90 4.71
CA ASP A 92 -10.20 1.29 4.28
C ASP A 92 -10.66 0.41 3.12
N LEU A 93 -11.86 -0.13 3.24
CA LEU A 93 -12.53 -0.90 2.19
C LEU A 93 -13.70 -0.10 1.65
N TYR A 94 -13.83 -0.10 0.32
CA TYR A 94 -14.96 0.50 -0.39
C TYR A 94 -15.20 -0.30 -1.66
N ALA A 95 -16.45 -0.29 -2.12
CA ALA A 95 -16.83 -0.90 -3.38
C ALA A 95 -16.95 0.18 -4.46
N THR A 96 -16.46 -0.15 -5.64
CA THR A 96 -16.61 0.66 -6.85
C THR A 96 -17.28 -0.17 -7.93
N TYR A 97 -18.23 0.44 -8.62
CA TYR A 97 -18.88 -0.17 -9.76
C TYR A 97 -18.91 0.86 -10.91
N ARG A 98 -18.48 0.46 -12.11
CA ARG A 98 -18.31 1.35 -13.29
C ARG A 98 -17.54 2.65 -12.97
N ASN A 99 -16.43 2.54 -12.23
CA ASN A 99 -15.60 3.67 -11.77
C ASN A 99 -16.29 4.65 -10.81
N GLN A 100 -17.50 4.36 -10.34
CA GLN A 100 -18.17 5.13 -9.30
C GLN A 100 -18.13 4.40 -7.96
N GLN A 101 -17.80 5.12 -6.90
CA GLN A 101 -17.84 4.59 -5.55
C GLN A 101 -19.30 4.43 -5.12
N ILE A 102 -19.69 3.19 -4.80
CA ILE A 102 -21.07 2.82 -4.45
C ILE A 102 -21.28 2.61 -2.95
N THR A 103 -20.20 2.55 -2.16
CA THR A 103 -20.26 2.45 -0.70
C THR A 103 -19.28 3.41 -0.04
N PRO A 104 -19.57 3.95 1.15
CA PRO A 104 -18.60 4.70 1.94
C PRO A 104 -17.39 3.83 2.28
N ARG A 105 -16.29 4.48 2.65
CA ARG A 105 -15.09 3.79 3.13
C ARG A 105 -15.37 3.23 4.52
N THR A 106 -15.29 1.92 4.66
CA THR A 106 -15.35 1.23 5.94
C THR A 106 -13.94 0.94 6.40
N SER A 107 -13.55 1.50 7.54
CA SER A 107 -12.26 1.20 8.15
C SER A 107 -12.29 -0.16 8.82
N LEU A 108 -11.31 -0.99 8.51
CA LEU A 108 -11.03 -2.25 9.18
C LEU A 108 -10.33 -2.01 10.52
N PRO A 109 -10.52 -2.92 11.50
CA PRO A 109 -9.81 -2.85 12.76
C PRO A 109 -8.30 -2.94 12.54
N PRO A 110 -7.48 -2.16 13.29
CA PRO A 110 -6.04 -2.28 13.25
C PRO A 110 -5.65 -3.72 13.56
N THR A 111 -4.85 -4.31 12.68
CA THR A 111 -4.46 -5.72 12.85
C THR A 111 -2.98 -5.90 12.63
N TYR A 112 -2.35 -6.65 13.53
CA TYR A 112 -0.98 -7.10 13.38
C TYR A 112 -0.99 -8.45 12.69
N GLN A 113 -0.31 -8.54 11.55
CA GLN A 113 -0.11 -9.78 10.81
C GLN A 113 1.31 -10.28 11.05
N GLY A 114 1.43 -11.48 11.60
CA GLY A 114 2.72 -12.11 11.90
C GLY A 114 3.54 -12.45 10.66
N HIS A 115 4.71 -13.06 10.87
CA HIS A 115 5.52 -13.60 9.78
C HIS A 115 4.85 -14.82 9.16
N LYS A 116 4.86 -14.95 7.82
CA LYS A 116 4.16 -16.03 7.08
C LYS A 116 2.66 -16.17 7.38
N ASP A 117 2.06 -15.16 7.97
CA ASP A 117 0.70 -15.27 8.50
C ASP A 117 -0.36 -14.89 7.46
N VAL A 118 -1.59 -15.35 7.69
CA VAL A 118 -2.75 -15.05 6.85
C VAL A 118 -3.82 -14.42 7.73
N ASN A 119 -4.18 -13.18 7.42
CA ASN A 119 -5.30 -12.50 8.05
C ASN A 119 -6.51 -12.52 7.13
N VAL A 120 -7.68 -12.74 7.71
CA VAL A 120 -8.96 -12.69 7.00
C VAL A 120 -9.85 -11.67 7.68
N TRP A 121 -10.40 -10.75 6.90
CA TRP A 121 -11.39 -9.78 7.34
C TRP A 121 -12.68 -9.95 6.55
N SER A 122 -13.81 -10.00 7.26
CA SER A 122 -15.16 -10.09 6.66
C SER A 122 -16.03 -8.91 7.07
N PRO A 123 -15.67 -7.65 6.72
CA PRO A 123 -16.50 -6.51 7.04
C PRO A 123 -17.78 -6.46 6.20
N PHE A 124 -18.79 -5.82 6.78
CA PHE A 124 -19.95 -5.34 6.05
C PHE A 124 -19.68 -3.92 5.55
N ILE A 125 -19.86 -3.72 4.24
CA ILE A 125 -19.82 -2.40 3.61
C ILE A 125 -21.24 -2.04 3.13
N ASN A 126 -21.76 -0.95 3.69
CA ASN A 126 -23.13 -0.53 3.45
C ASN A 126 -23.12 0.88 2.86
N GLY A 127 -23.63 1.03 1.65
CA GLY A 127 -23.97 2.31 1.04
C GLY A 127 -25.44 2.58 1.21
N ASN A 128 -25.81 3.65 1.91
CA ASN A 128 -27.20 4.07 2.05
C ASN A 128 -27.39 5.41 1.35
N MET A 129 -28.33 5.48 0.41
CA MET A 129 -28.62 6.69 -0.38
C MET A 129 -27.37 7.32 -0.99
N ILE A 130 -26.53 6.51 -1.63
CA ILE A 130 -25.35 7.03 -2.34
C ILE A 130 -25.82 7.69 -3.65
N PRO A 131 -25.52 8.98 -3.87
CA PRO A 131 -25.95 9.67 -5.08
C PRO A 131 -25.23 9.06 -6.28
N ILE A 132 -26.01 8.66 -7.28
CA ILE A 132 -25.53 8.10 -8.53
C ILE A 132 -25.91 8.99 -9.71
N SER A 133 -25.21 8.86 -10.84
CA SER A 133 -25.60 9.62 -12.03
C SER A 133 -26.94 9.12 -12.59
N PRO A 134 -27.72 9.96 -13.28
CA PRO A 134 -28.96 9.52 -13.94
C PRO A 134 -28.74 8.42 -14.99
N ASP A 135 -27.62 8.47 -15.72
CA ASP A 135 -27.26 7.42 -16.68
C ASP A 135 -26.96 6.10 -15.98
N PHE A 136 -26.36 6.17 -14.79
CA PHE A 136 -26.09 5.00 -13.98
C PHE A 136 -27.38 4.37 -13.48
N SER A 137 -28.31 5.14 -12.91
CA SER A 137 -29.58 4.62 -12.39
C SER A 137 -30.43 3.95 -13.49
N THR A 138 -30.48 4.55 -14.68
CA THR A 138 -31.19 3.99 -15.84
C THR A 138 -30.53 2.70 -16.33
N SER A 139 -29.20 2.68 -16.49
CA SER A 139 -28.48 1.46 -16.88
C SER A 139 -28.68 0.33 -15.87
N LEU A 140 -28.67 0.65 -14.58
CA LEU A 140 -28.84 -0.33 -13.50
C LEU A 140 -30.24 -0.92 -13.50
N SER A 141 -31.27 -0.09 -13.68
CA SER A 141 -32.66 -0.55 -13.80
C SER A 141 -32.86 -1.45 -15.03
N SER A 142 -32.23 -1.12 -16.15
CA SER A 142 -32.24 -1.96 -17.36
C SER A 142 -31.52 -3.29 -17.14
N GLU A 143 -30.39 -3.28 -16.44
CA GLU A 143 -29.60 -4.47 -16.12
C GLU A 143 -30.30 -5.39 -15.11
N GLN A 144 -31.01 -4.81 -14.14
CA GLN A 144 -31.88 -5.54 -13.21
C GLN A 144 -33.06 -6.17 -13.96
N ALA A 145 -33.69 -5.42 -14.87
CA ALA A 145 -34.79 -5.95 -15.69
C ALA A 145 -34.33 -7.07 -16.64
N SER A 146 -33.09 -7.04 -17.13
CA SER A 146 -32.51 -8.08 -17.97
C SER A 146 -31.96 -9.29 -17.20
N GLY A 147 -31.99 -9.26 -15.86
CA GLY A 147 -31.45 -10.31 -14.99
C GLY A 147 -29.92 -10.40 -14.98
N SER A 148 -29.23 -9.39 -15.52
CA SER A 148 -27.77 -9.34 -15.56
C SER A 148 -27.13 -8.93 -14.22
N VAL A 149 -27.89 -8.27 -13.34
CA VAL A 149 -27.51 -7.99 -11.95
C VAL A 149 -28.41 -8.82 -11.04
N PHE A 150 -27.85 -9.87 -10.44
CA PHE A 150 -28.57 -10.74 -9.51
C PHE A 150 -28.82 -10.00 -8.19
N SER A 151 -30.08 -9.65 -7.94
CA SER A 151 -30.61 -9.37 -6.61
C SER A 151 -30.95 -10.72 -5.97
N TYR A 152 -30.14 -11.20 -5.02
CA TYR A 152 -30.59 -12.30 -4.17
C TYR A 152 -31.70 -11.77 -3.26
N HIS A 153 -32.88 -12.40 -3.34
CA HIS A 153 -34.01 -12.16 -2.44
C HIS A 153 -33.77 -12.78 -1.06
#